data_AF-A0A972YTB1-F1
#
_entry.id   AF-A0A972YTB1-F1
#
_cell.length_a   1.000
_cell.length_b   1.000
_cell.length_c   1.000
_cell.angle_alpha   90.00
_cell.angle_beta   90.00
_cell.angle_gamma   90.00
#
_symmetry.space_group_name_H-M   'P 1'
#
loop_
_entity.id
_entity.type
_entity.pdbx_description
1 polymer ?
#
loop_
_entity_poly.entity_id
_entity_poly.type
_entity_poly.pdbx_seq_one_letter_code
_entity_poly.pdbx_strand_id
1 'polypeptide(L)'
;MFFVLIITAIFVVISIYFFLRAEKLQRQLISQKRDSFTTRKENKVLADSMTLFATRGQEFAQARLARLKVQAKASENEQFIIHVELISPLINNYSIIFRECLKGKGRLKVVSKKCFENHDSAAYKKFVALIVTGDKQLKRYWSSDNLNGFLFLVDSLLTIEDSTSVSSNIKQSVCIS
;
A
#
# COMPACT_ATOMS: atom_id res chain seq x y z
N MET A 1 -71.99 -6.96 22.70
CA MET A 1 -71.16 -6.42 23.80
C MET A 1 -69.85 -7.20 23.94
N PHE A 2 -69.86 -8.51 24.23
CA PHE A 2 -68.63 -9.32 24.39
C PHE A 2 -67.71 -9.39 23.16
N PHE A 3 -68.26 -9.52 21.94
CA PHE A 3 -67.46 -9.57 20.71
C PHE A 3 -66.61 -8.30 20.50
N VAL A 4 -67.18 -7.13 20.78
CA VAL A 4 -66.48 -5.84 20.69
C VAL A 4 -65.36 -5.76 21.72
N LEU A 5 -65.58 -6.25 22.94
CA LEU A 5 -64.56 -6.29 23.98
C LEU A 5 -63.35 -7.16 23.60
N ILE A 6 -63.58 -8.31 22.95
CA ILE A 6 -62.52 -9.20 22.49
C ILE A 6 -61.65 -8.53 21.41
N ILE A 7 -62.29 -7.88 20.43
CA ILE A 7 -61.57 -7.15 19.38
C ILE A 7 -60.72 -6.02 19.98
N THR A 8 -61.29 -5.26 20.92
CA THR A 8 -60.57 -4.20 21.63
C THR A 8 -59.37 -4.76 22.41
N ALA A 9 -59.53 -5.88 23.12
CA ALA A 9 -58.44 -6.51 23.86
C ALA A 9 -57.29 -6.95 22.94
N ILE A 10 -57.60 -7.58 21.80
CA ILE A 10 -56.59 -7.97 20.80
C ILE A 10 -55.86 -6.75 20.27
N PHE A 11 -56.58 -5.67 19.95
CA PHE A 11 -55.98 -4.43 19.45
C PHE A 11 -55.00 -3.81 20.45
N VAL A 12 -55.35 -3.80 21.75
CA VAL A 12 -54.47 -3.32 22.82
C VAL A 12 -53.19 -4.15 22.90
N VAL A 13 -53.31 -5.48 22.91
CA VAL A 13 -52.14 -6.38 22.98
C VAL A 13 -51.21 -6.18 21.77
N ILE A 14 -51.78 -6.09 20.56
CA ILE A 14 -51.01 -5.84 19.34
C ILE A 14 -50.31 -4.48 19.40
N SER A 15 -51.01 -3.44 19.87
CA SER A 15 -50.44 -2.09 19.99
C SER A 15 -49.25 -2.05 20.95
N ILE A 16 -49.38 -2.71 22.11
CA ILE A 16 -48.28 -2.82 23.09
C ILE A 16 -47.11 -3.60 22.49
N TYR A 17 -47.36 -4.72 21.80
CA TYR A 17 -46.33 -5.51 21.15
C TYR A 17 -45.54 -4.69 20.11
N PHE A 18 -46.24 -3.98 19.23
CA PHE A 18 -45.60 -3.12 18.22
C PHE A 18 -44.84 -1.96 18.85
N PHE A 19 -45.36 -1.37 19.92
CA PHE A 19 -44.67 -0.30 20.64
C PHE A 19 -43.33 -0.77 21.21
N LEU A 20 -43.32 -1.90 21.95
CA LEU A 20 -42.09 -2.46 22.52
C LEU A 20 -41.08 -2.89 21.43
N ARG A 21 -41.59 -3.43 20.31
CA ARG A 21 -40.74 -3.82 19.18
C ARG A 21 -40.11 -2.60 18.50
N ALA A 22 -40.89 -1.53 18.30
CA ALA A 22 -40.39 -0.28 17.72
C ALA A 22 -39.33 0.36 18.61
N GLU A 23 -39.55 0.38 19.93
CA GLU A 23 -38.57 0.91 20.90
C GLU A 23 -37.26 0.12 20.86
N LYS A 24 -37.32 -1.22 20.83
CA LYS A 24 -36.14 -2.07 20.71
C LYS A 24 -35.36 -1.79 19.42
N LEU A 25 -36.06 -1.67 18.29
CA LEU A 25 -35.45 -1.33 16.99
C LEU A 25 -34.81 0.05 17.00
N GLN A 26 -35.48 1.05 17.59
CA GLN A 26 -34.94 2.40 17.70
C GLN A 26 -33.66 2.43 18.53
N ARG A 27 -33.61 1.72 19.66
CA ARG A 27 -32.39 1.59 20.48
C ARG A 27 -31.26 0.90 19.69
N GLN A 28 -31.57 -0.15 18.94
CA GLN A 28 -30.60 -0.83 18.08
C GLN A 28 -30.05 0.09 16.98
N LEU A 29 -30.91 0.85 16.31
CA LEU A 29 -30.50 1.82 15.29
C LEU A 29 -29.61 2.92 15.86
N ILE A 30 -29.93 3.44 17.05
CA ILE A 30 -29.10 4.45 17.73
C ILE A 30 -27.72 3.87 18.05
N SER A 31 -27.66 2.65 18.59
CA SER A 31 -26.38 1.97 18.86
C SER A 31 -25.60 1.78 17.58
N GLN A 32 -26.21 1.19 16.55
CA GLN A 32 -25.54 0.93 15.28
C GLN A 32 -25.05 2.20 14.59
N LYS A 33 -25.81 3.30 14.68
CA LYS A 33 -25.40 4.62 14.16
C LYS A 33 -24.18 5.15 14.91
N ARG A 34 -24.16 5.04 16.24
CA ARG A 34 -23.01 5.41 17.06
C ARG A 34 -21.79 4.57 16.72
N ASP A 35 -21.96 3.26 16.65
CA ASP A 35 -20.87 2.32 16.36
C ASP A 35 -20.31 2.56 14.95
N SER A 36 -21.18 2.76 13.95
CA SER A 36 -20.77 3.12 12.59
C SER A 36 -20.04 4.46 12.53
N PHE A 37 -20.45 5.45 13.32
CA PHE A 37 -19.77 6.74 13.40
C PHE A 37 -18.37 6.59 14.00
N THR A 38 -18.24 5.84 15.09
CA THR A 38 -16.95 5.52 15.72
C THR A 38 -16.03 4.78 14.75
N THR A 39 -16.52 3.72 14.10
CA THR A 39 -15.74 2.97 13.09
C THR A 39 -15.29 3.86 11.93
N ARG A 40 -16.14 4.79 11.46
CA ARG A 40 -15.75 5.76 10.42
C ARG A 40 -14.63 6.68 10.89
N LYS A 41 -14.69 7.15 12.14
CA LYS A 41 -13.66 8.00 12.73
C LYS A 41 -12.33 7.23 12.85
N GLU A 42 -12.36 6.00 13.35
CA GLU A 42 -11.17 5.14 13.48
C GLU A 42 -10.57 4.82 12.12
N ASN A 43 -11.39 4.46 11.12
CA ASN A 43 -10.92 4.21 9.76
C ASN A 43 -10.28 5.44 9.13
N LYS A 44 -10.82 6.65 9.39
CA LYS A 44 -10.20 7.90 8.92
C LYS A 44 -8.81 8.09 9.54
N VAL A 45 -8.69 7.94 10.86
CA VAL A 45 -7.39 8.06 11.56
C VAL A 45 -6.38 7.05 11.02
N LEU A 46 -6.82 5.81 10.75
CA LEU A 46 -5.98 4.78 10.14
C LEU A 46 -5.54 5.15 8.73
N ALA A 47 -6.45 5.66 7.89
CA ALA A 47 -6.15 6.10 6.54
C ALA A 47 -5.18 7.29 6.50
N ASP A 48 -5.36 8.25 7.43
CA ASP A 48 -4.47 9.41 7.59
C ASP A 48 -3.07 8.95 8.03
N SER A 49 -2.99 8.03 9.00
CA SER A 49 -1.73 7.43 9.44
C SER A 49 -1.01 6.71 8.31
N MET A 50 -1.75 5.92 7.52
CA MET A 50 -1.18 5.18 6.39
C MET A 50 -0.72 6.11 5.25
N THR A 51 -1.41 7.23 5.06
CA THR A 51 -0.97 8.29 4.14
C THR A 51 0.34 8.91 4.61
N LEU A 52 0.47 9.18 5.91
CA LEU A 52 1.73 9.67 6.49
C LEU A 52 2.88 8.68 6.27
N PHE A 53 2.67 7.38 6.51
CA PHE A 53 3.67 6.35 6.22
C PHE A 53 4.08 6.33 4.75
N ALA A 54 3.12 6.43 3.83
CA ALA A 54 3.39 6.48 2.40
C ALA A 54 4.23 7.70 2.01
N THR A 55 3.92 8.88 2.56
CA THR A 55 4.66 10.12 2.30
C THR A 55 6.08 10.06 2.87
N ARG A 56 6.26 9.61 4.12
CA ARG A 56 7.60 9.46 4.71
C ARG A 56 8.44 8.41 3.97
N GLY A 57 7.82 7.29 3.59
CA GLY A 57 8.48 6.28 2.75
C GLY A 57 8.96 6.85 1.42
N GLN A 58 8.14 7.71 0.78
CA GLN A 58 8.53 8.41 -0.45
C GLN A 58 9.71 9.36 -0.21
N GLU A 59 9.69 10.16 0.86
CA GLU A 59 10.79 11.08 1.19
C GLU A 59 12.12 10.31 1.37
N PHE A 60 12.10 9.18 2.08
CA PHE A 60 13.29 8.35 2.25
C PHE A 60 13.77 7.73 0.93
N ALA A 61 12.85 7.21 0.12
CA ALA A 61 13.18 6.62 -1.17
C ALA A 61 13.75 7.67 -2.15
N GLN A 62 13.18 8.88 -2.17
CA GLN A 62 13.68 9.99 -2.97
C GLN A 62 15.05 10.49 -2.49
N ALA A 63 15.27 10.58 -1.17
CA ALA A 63 16.56 10.95 -0.62
C ALA A 63 17.65 9.93 -1.00
N ARG A 64 17.34 8.62 -0.94
CA ARG A 64 18.24 7.55 -1.41
C ARG A 64 18.51 7.69 -2.90
N LEU A 65 17.47 7.86 -3.72
CA LEU A 65 17.62 8.03 -5.16
C LEU A 65 18.49 9.25 -5.52
N ALA A 66 18.33 10.37 -4.82
CA ALA A 66 19.14 11.56 -5.03
C ALA A 66 20.63 11.29 -4.76
N ARG A 67 20.95 10.53 -3.69
CA ARG A 67 22.33 10.10 -3.41
C ARG A 67 22.87 9.20 -4.52
N LEU A 68 22.07 8.24 -5.00
CA LEU A 68 22.47 7.38 -6.12
C LEU A 68 22.72 8.17 -7.40
N LYS A 69 21.92 9.20 -7.69
CA LYS A 69 22.16 10.10 -8.84
C LYS A 69 23.49 10.83 -8.74
N VAL A 70 23.85 11.31 -7.55
CA VAL A 70 25.15 11.98 -7.33
C VAL A 70 26.29 10.99 -7.52
N GLN A 71 26.20 9.79 -6.94
CA GLN A 71 27.21 8.74 -7.09
C GLN A 71 27.37 8.29 -8.54
N ALA A 72 26.26 8.09 -9.26
CA ALA A 72 26.27 7.68 -10.66
C ALA A 72 27.02 8.70 -11.53
N LYS A 73 26.74 10.00 -11.33
CA LYS A 73 27.44 11.08 -12.02
C LYS A 73 28.92 11.15 -11.66
N ALA A 74 29.27 10.97 -10.38
CA ALA A 74 30.66 10.99 -9.93
C ALA A 74 31.48 9.80 -10.45
N SER A 75 30.83 8.65 -10.65
CA SER A 75 31.47 7.43 -11.18
C SER A 75 31.60 7.40 -12.71
N GLU A 76 30.98 8.36 -13.42
CA GLU A 76 30.85 8.40 -14.89
C GLU A 76 30.34 7.08 -15.52
N ASN A 77 29.69 6.22 -14.73
CA ASN A 77 29.18 4.93 -15.18
C ASN A 77 27.81 5.13 -15.86
N GLU A 78 27.81 5.15 -17.19
CA GLU A 78 26.59 5.32 -18.01
C GLU A 78 25.49 4.31 -17.67
N GLN A 79 25.84 3.04 -17.41
CA GLN A 79 24.84 2.02 -17.07
C GLN A 79 24.15 2.33 -15.73
N PHE A 80 24.93 2.82 -14.76
CA PHE A 80 24.39 3.20 -13.47
C PHE A 80 23.52 4.46 -13.56
N ILE A 81 23.91 5.43 -14.38
CA ILE A 81 23.09 6.62 -14.68
C ILE A 81 21.74 6.20 -15.28
N ILE A 82 21.77 5.33 -16.31
CA ILE A 82 20.56 4.80 -16.97
C ILE A 82 19.66 4.06 -15.97
N HIS A 83 20.25 3.23 -15.10
CA HIS A 83 19.50 2.50 -14.08
C HIS A 83 18.73 3.46 -13.16
N VAL A 84 19.42 4.47 -12.62
CA VAL A 84 18.85 5.43 -11.67
C VAL A 84 17.78 6.31 -12.32
N GLU A 85 17.95 6.67 -13.59
CA GLU A 85 16.92 7.36 -14.36
C GLU A 85 15.69 6.48 -14.61
N LEU A 86 15.90 5.20 -14.95
CA LEU A 86 14.81 4.28 -15.27
C LEU A 86 13.92 3.96 -14.08
N ILE A 87 14.47 3.87 -12.87
CA ILE A 87 13.68 3.62 -11.65
C ILE A 87 13.02 4.90 -11.12
N SER A 88 13.44 6.08 -11.58
CA SER A 88 13.02 7.38 -11.04
C SER A 88 11.50 7.59 -11.05
N PRO A 89 10.75 7.25 -12.11
CA PRO A 89 9.29 7.39 -12.12
C PRO A 89 8.59 6.55 -11.04
N LEU A 90 9.13 5.36 -10.72
CA LEU A 90 8.59 4.51 -9.67
C LEU A 90 8.73 5.18 -8.29
N ILE A 91 9.93 5.69 -8.00
CA ILE A 91 10.25 6.31 -6.71
C ILE A 91 9.53 7.65 -6.52
N ASN A 92 9.46 8.46 -7.58
CA ASN A 92 8.78 9.76 -7.54
C ASN A 92 7.27 9.62 -7.29
N ASN A 93 6.70 8.47 -7.64
CA ASN A 93 5.28 8.16 -7.43
C ASN A 93 5.06 7.17 -6.26
N TYR A 94 6.04 6.99 -5.38
CA TYR A 94 6.00 5.98 -4.32
C TYR A 94 4.71 6.03 -3.51
N SER A 95 4.30 7.20 -3.02
CA SER A 95 3.12 7.32 -2.16
C SER A 95 1.83 6.97 -2.89
N ILE A 96 1.75 7.26 -4.19
CA ILE A 96 0.61 6.91 -5.04
C ILE A 96 0.54 5.39 -5.19
N ILE A 97 1.66 4.76 -5.55
CA ILE A 97 1.76 3.31 -5.75
C ILE A 97 1.45 2.57 -4.44
N PHE A 98 2.03 3.01 -3.33
CA PHE A 98 1.78 2.48 -1.99
C PHE A 98 0.28 2.50 -1.67
N ARG A 99 -0.38 3.66 -1.83
CA ARG A 99 -1.81 3.81 -1.54
C ARG A 99 -2.69 2.97 -2.44
N GLU A 100 -2.35 2.80 -3.72
CA GLU A 100 -3.09 1.90 -4.60
C GLU A 100 -2.91 0.44 -4.20
N CYS A 101 -1.72 0.04 -3.74
CA CYS A 101 -1.45 -1.31 -3.26
C CYS A 101 -2.19 -1.65 -1.96
N LEU A 102 -2.56 -0.66 -1.14
CA LEU A 102 -3.41 -0.88 0.05
C LEU A 102 -4.85 -1.29 -0.31
N LYS A 103 -5.33 -0.91 -1.50
CA LYS A 103 -6.70 -1.23 -1.94
C LYS A 103 -6.88 -2.70 -2.32
N GLY A 104 -5.80 -3.47 -2.42
CA GLY A 104 -5.82 -4.90 -2.70
C GLY A 104 -4.67 -5.38 -3.58
N LYS A 105 -4.65 -6.69 -3.84
CA LYS A 105 -3.69 -7.34 -4.75
C LYS A 105 -3.98 -6.98 -6.22
N GLY A 106 -2.99 -7.12 -7.10
CA GLY A 106 -3.12 -6.87 -8.54
C GLY A 106 -2.98 -5.40 -8.93
N ARG A 107 -2.53 -4.55 -8.01
CA ARG A 107 -2.56 -3.08 -8.18
C ARG A 107 -1.21 -2.51 -8.59
N LEU A 108 -0.09 -3.11 -8.14
CA LEU A 108 1.26 -2.58 -8.33
C LEU A 108 1.56 -2.40 -9.82
N LYS A 109 1.39 -3.43 -10.64
CA LYS A 109 1.72 -3.34 -12.08
C LYS A 109 0.88 -2.30 -12.81
N VAL A 110 -0.42 -2.24 -12.49
CA VAL A 110 -1.38 -1.31 -13.11
C VAL A 110 -1.05 0.14 -12.77
N VAL A 111 -0.79 0.44 -11.49
CA VAL A 111 -0.46 1.80 -11.07
C VAL A 111 0.93 2.21 -11.54
N SER A 112 1.92 1.32 -11.47
CA SER A 112 3.27 1.59 -11.99
C SER A 112 3.21 1.92 -13.48
N LYS A 113 2.44 1.18 -14.29
CA LYS A 113 2.26 1.49 -15.71
C LYS A 113 1.78 2.94 -15.92
N LYS A 114 0.74 3.37 -15.19
CA LYS A 114 0.22 4.74 -15.27
C LYS A 114 1.27 5.79 -14.87
N CYS A 115 2.04 5.52 -13.81
CA CYS A 115 3.09 6.43 -13.36
C CYS A 115 4.20 6.62 -14.40
N PHE A 116 4.52 5.57 -15.17
CA PHE A 116 5.53 5.64 -16.23
C PHE A 116 4.97 6.26 -17.52
N GLU A 117 3.73 5.93 -17.91
CA GLU A 117 3.10 6.46 -19.12
C GLU A 117 2.89 7.98 -19.08
N ASN A 118 2.75 8.57 -17.87
CA ASN A 118 2.73 10.03 -17.70
C ASN A 118 4.06 10.72 -18.06
N HIS A 119 5.16 9.97 -18.14
CA HIS A 119 6.49 10.48 -18.51
C HIS A 119 6.91 10.03 -19.91
N ASP A 120 6.90 8.72 -20.17
CA ASP A 120 7.22 8.11 -21.47
C ASP A 120 6.59 6.71 -21.57
N SER A 121 5.78 6.50 -22.60
CA SER A 121 5.11 5.21 -22.85
C SER A 121 6.12 4.06 -23.07
N ALA A 122 7.31 4.35 -23.60
CA ALA A 122 8.37 3.36 -23.79
C ALA A 122 9.12 3.04 -22.48
N ALA A 123 9.18 3.98 -21.52
CA ALA A 123 9.90 3.81 -20.27
C ALA A 123 9.36 2.65 -19.43
N TYR A 124 8.04 2.43 -19.41
CA TYR A 124 7.46 1.30 -18.70
C TYR A 124 7.97 -0.05 -19.23
N LYS A 125 8.06 -0.20 -20.55
CA LYS A 125 8.57 -1.45 -21.16
C LYS A 125 10.04 -1.68 -20.80
N LYS A 126 10.86 -0.62 -20.84
CA LYS A 126 12.27 -0.68 -20.43
C LYS A 126 12.43 -1.06 -18.96
N PHE A 127 11.60 -0.49 -18.09
CA PHE A 127 11.58 -0.80 -16.66
C PHE A 127 11.19 -2.27 -16.40
N VAL A 128 10.15 -2.76 -17.07
CA VAL A 128 9.76 -4.17 -16.96
C VAL A 128 10.87 -5.09 -17.49
N ALA A 129 11.54 -4.72 -18.59
CA ALA A 129 12.67 -5.46 -19.11
C ALA A 129 13.79 -5.56 -18.06
N LEU A 130 14.17 -4.45 -17.42
CA LEU A 130 15.16 -4.41 -16.33
C LEU A 130 14.80 -5.40 -15.21
N ILE A 131 13.53 -5.42 -14.79
CA ILE A 131 13.06 -6.36 -13.75
C ILE A 131 13.16 -7.81 -14.23
N VAL A 132 12.71 -8.09 -15.45
CA VAL A 132 12.65 -9.46 -16.01
C VAL A 132 14.03 -10.00 -16.34
N THR A 133 15.01 -9.15 -16.66
CA THR A 133 16.41 -9.54 -16.86
C THR A 133 17.22 -9.55 -15.56
N GLY A 134 16.70 -8.92 -14.50
CA GLY A 134 17.33 -8.86 -13.19
C GLY A 134 17.36 -10.20 -12.46
N ASP A 135 17.72 -10.14 -11.17
CA ASP A 135 17.86 -11.31 -10.33
C ASP A 135 16.50 -11.99 -10.02
N LYS A 136 16.56 -13.19 -9.44
CA LYS A 136 15.35 -13.97 -9.13
C LYS A 136 14.46 -13.26 -8.11
N GLN A 137 15.04 -12.51 -7.17
CA GLN A 137 14.28 -11.83 -6.14
C GLN A 137 13.49 -10.65 -6.72
N LEU A 138 14.11 -9.81 -7.57
CA LEU A 138 13.45 -8.68 -8.20
C LEU A 138 12.22 -9.12 -9.02
N LYS A 139 12.35 -10.22 -9.78
CA LYS A 139 11.23 -10.84 -10.50
C LYS A 139 10.13 -11.31 -9.56
N ARG A 140 10.48 -11.90 -8.42
CA ARG A 140 9.52 -12.38 -7.42
C ARG A 140 8.76 -11.21 -6.78
N TYR A 141 9.45 -10.14 -6.39
CA TYR A 141 8.83 -8.95 -5.81
C TYR A 141 7.88 -8.26 -6.79
N TRP A 142 8.27 -8.18 -8.07
CA TRP A 142 7.39 -7.67 -9.11
C TRP A 142 6.17 -8.58 -9.37
N SER A 143 6.38 -9.89 -9.35
CA SER A 143 5.33 -10.87 -9.62
C SER A 143 4.27 -10.95 -8.53
N SER A 144 4.61 -10.60 -7.28
CA SER A 144 3.66 -10.66 -6.17
C SER A 144 2.55 -9.62 -6.26
N ASP A 145 2.78 -8.53 -7.01
CA ASP A 145 1.78 -7.54 -7.41
C ASP A 145 0.91 -7.02 -6.24
N ASN A 146 1.57 -6.68 -5.14
CA ASN A 146 0.94 -6.24 -3.89
C ASN A 146 1.89 -5.29 -3.14
N LEU A 147 1.42 -4.78 -1.98
CA LEU A 147 2.19 -3.82 -1.18
C LEU A 147 3.56 -4.34 -0.76
N ASN A 148 3.65 -5.58 -0.27
CA ASN A 148 4.93 -6.16 0.15
C ASN A 148 5.90 -6.27 -1.02
N GLY A 149 5.40 -6.73 -2.18
CA GLY A 149 6.18 -6.74 -3.42
C GLY A 149 6.71 -5.38 -3.79
N PHE A 150 5.89 -4.35 -3.69
CA PHE A 150 6.30 -2.98 -3.93
C PHE A 150 7.41 -2.50 -2.98
N LEU A 151 7.26 -2.74 -1.67
CA LEU A 151 8.23 -2.31 -0.67
C LEU A 151 9.60 -2.97 -0.89
N PHE A 152 9.62 -4.29 -1.08
CA PHE A 152 10.87 -5.02 -1.34
C PHE A 152 11.48 -4.65 -2.70
N LEU A 153 10.64 -4.46 -3.73
CA LEU A 153 11.10 -4.01 -5.04
C LEU A 153 11.80 -2.65 -4.95
N VAL A 154 11.20 -1.67 -4.26
CA VAL A 154 11.79 -0.34 -4.08
C VAL A 154 13.10 -0.43 -3.32
N ASP A 155 13.15 -1.21 -2.24
CA ASP A 155 14.37 -1.36 -1.46
C ASP A 155 15.50 -2.04 -2.26
N SER A 156 15.19 -3.10 -3.01
CA SER A 156 16.16 -3.76 -3.90
C SER A 156 16.64 -2.83 -5.02
N LEU A 157 15.76 -2.05 -5.65
CA LEU A 157 16.16 -1.10 -6.71
C LEU A 157 17.00 0.07 -6.18
N LEU A 158 16.85 0.42 -4.91
CA LEU A 158 17.62 1.48 -4.24
C LEU A 158 18.84 0.95 -3.49
N THR A 159 19.07 -0.35 -3.52
CA THR A 159 20.24 -0.99 -2.93
C THR A 159 21.11 -1.47 -4.08
N ILE A 160 22.23 -0.79 -4.26
CA ILE A 160 23.26 -1.28 -5.16
C ILE A 160 24.01 -2.31 -4.32
N GLU A 161 23.82 -3.58 -4.63
CA GLU A 161 24.87 -4.53 -4.28
C GLU A 161 26.11 -4.06 -5.05
N ASP A 162 27.14 -3.65 -4.32
CA ASP A 162 28.47 -3.57 -4.87
C ASP A 162 28.76 -4.95 -5.46
N SER A 163 28.56 -5.11 -6.77
CA SER A 163 28.94 -6.31 -7.51
C SER A 163 30.47 -6.35 -7.66
N THR A 164 31.17 -6.24 -6.52
CA THR A 164 32.61 -6.35 -6.32
C THR A 164 32.92 -6.95 -4.94
N SER A 165 32.14 -7.93 -4.45
CA SER A 165 32.53 -8.69 -3.25
C SER A 165 32.04 -10.14 -3.22
N VAL A 166 32.31 -10.89 -4.28
CA VAL A 166 32.53 -12.35 -4.16
C VAL A 166 33.89 -12.69 -4.76
N SER A 167 34.92 -12.17 -4.10
CA SER A 167 36.22 -12.82 -3.99
C SER A 167 36.81 -12.43 -2.64
N SER A 168 36.20 -12.95 -1.57
CA SER A 168 36.78 -12.99 -0.23
C SER A 168 36.81 -14.43 0.27
N ASN A 169 37.46 -15.30 -0.50
CA ASN A 169 38.30 -16.30 0.13
C ASN A 169 39.50 -15.54 0.71
N ILE A 170 39.43 -15.16 1.98
CA ILE A 170 40.54 -15.19 2.94
C ILE A 170 39.95 -14.93 4.34
N LYS A 171 40.25 -15.89 5.22
CA LYS A 171 40.02 -15.93 6.65
C LYS A 171 40.34 -14.58 7.33
N GLN A 172 39.51 -14.16 8.27
CA GLN A 172 39.94 -14.05 9.67
C GLN A 172 38.76 -13.82 10.62
N SER A 173 38.65 -14.77 11.55
CA SER A 173 38.07 -14.60 12.87
C SER A 173 38.62 -13.35 13.54
N VAL A 174 37.77 -12.54 14.18
CA VAL A 174 37.96 -12.03 15.55
C VAL A 174 36.58 -11.56 16.04
N CYS A 175 36.04 -12.28 17.02
CA CYS A 175 35.04 -11.76 17.94
C CYS A 175 35.67 -10.68 18.81
N ILE A 176 34.98 -9.58 19.08
CA ILE A 176 35.31 -8.72 20.22
C ILE A 176 34.07 -8.58 21.10
N SER A 177 34.35 -8.83 22.38
CA SER A 177 33.54 -8.85 23.59
C SER A 177 32.71 -7.61 23.87
#